data_AF-A0A2S5BB27-F1
#
_entry.id   AF-A0A2S5BB27-F1
#
_cell.length_a   1.000
_cell.length_b   1.000
_cell.length_c   1.000
_cell.angle_alpha   90.00
_cell.angle_beta   90.00
_cell.angle_gamma   90.00
#
_symmetry.space_group_name_H-M   'P 1'
#
loop_
_entity.id
_entity.type
_entity.pdbx_description
1 polymer ?
#
loop_
_entity_poly.entity_id
_entity_poly.type
_entity_poly.pdbx_seq_one_letter_code
_entity_poly.pdbx_strand_id
1 'polypeptide(L)'
;MLESDRGRTARPPQHTLFAFVATTLLFLAVSYWILAPPTRLKRRITRTSSRLYAKVASWVPVPAGLQAPADLVIAARSFSQYYSVQQYWLGRKRLAFERISTRQQKLGDRLDWRGTLGQAEDAVEVNSLVTDELAALAYDQARRDGVPVGLRSRFWREDGRVVETLKHFVRDWSTDGKSERDVLFPPILEVLGEEFRRPEECRERTVLLPGCGLGRLAYEIACQGARAA
;
A
#
# COMPACT_ATOMS: atom_id res chain seq x y z
N MET A 1 75.79 35.23 6.73
CA MET A 1 76.00 34.14 7.70
C MET A 1 74.99 33.07 7.35
N LEU A 2 75.47 32.06 6.64
CA LEU A 2 74.74 30.94 6.06
C LEU A 2 74.81 29.76 7.03
N GLU A 3 73.67 29.19 7.42
CA GLU A 3 73.54 27.79 7.88
C GLU A 3 72.04 27.42 7.89
N SER A 4 71.57 26.73 6.85
CA SER A 4 71.30 25.29 6.84
C SER A 4 70.09 24.90 7.70
N ASP A 5 68.88 25.14 7.21
CA ASP A 5 67.72 24.35 7.66
C ASP A 5 67.43 23.24 6.65
N ARG A 6 67.74 22.01 7.07
CA ARG A 6 67.70 20.80 6.25
C ARG A 6 66.26 20.37 6.03
N GLY A 7 65.96 19.91 4.82
CA GLY A 7 64.64 19.49 4.40
C GLY A 7 63.98 18.46 5.33
N ARG A 8 62.78 18.80 5.81
CA ARG A 8 61.78 17.81 6.22
C ARG A 8 60.92 17.48 5.01
N THR A 9 61.33 16.46 4.26
CA THR A 9 60.45 15.79 3.32
C THR A 9 59.31 15.15 4.11
N ALA A 10 58.11 15.75 4.09
CA ALA A 10 56.90 15.10 4.57
C ALA A 10 56.69 13.85 3.71
N ARG A 11 56.86 12.66 4.31
CA ARG A 11 56.58 11.39 3.61
C ARG A 11 55.10 11.40 3.21
N PRO A 12 54.75 11.17 1.93
CA PRO A 12 53.35 11.01 1.57
C PRO A 12 52.76 9.84 2.37
N PRO A 13 51.47 9.88 2.75
CA PRO A 13 50.87 8.80 3.51
C PRO A 13 51.06 7.50 2.74
N GLN A 14 51.80 6.56 3.34
CA GLN A 14 51.92 5.20 2.84
C GLN A 14 50.56 4.53 3.05
N HIS A 15 49.59 4.84 2.20
CA HIS A 15 48.49 3.93 1.96
C HIS A 15 49.13 2.68 1.37
N THR A 16 49.37 1.71 2.25
CA THR A 16 50.06 0.49 1.94
C THR A 16 49.36 -0.15 0.75
N LEU A 17 50.13 -0.57 -0.27
CA LEU A 17 49.62 -1.39 -1.38
C LEU A 17 48.66 -2.48 -0.88
N PHE A 18 48.96 -3.00 0.32
CA PHE A 18 48.11 -3.87 1.12
C PHE A 18 46.69 -3.35 1.33
N ALA A 19 46.47 -2.11 1.77
CA ALA A 19 45.15 -1.54 1.97
C ALA A 19 44.35 -1.45 0.66
N PHE A 20 45.01 -1.10 -0.45
CA PHE A 20 44.38 -1.08 -1.77
C PHE A 20 44.00 -2.48 -2.26
N VAL A 21 44.91 -3.45 -2.10
CA VAL A 21 44.65 -4.85 -2.47
C VAL A 21 43.56 -5.45 -1.58
N ALA A 22 43.59 -5.20 -0.26
CA ALA A 22 42.60 -5.70 0.67
C ALA A 22 41.19 -5.16 0.39
N THR A 23 41.07 -3.85 0.13
CA THR A 23 39.77 -3.23 -0.20
C THR A 23 39.25 -3.69 -1.56
N THR A 24 40.13 -3.86 -2.55
CA THR A 24 39.74 -4.38 -3.87
C THR A 24 39.30 -5.84 -3.79
N LEU A 25 40.02 -6.69 -3.06
CA LEU A 25 39.65 -8.09 -2.84
C LEU A 25 38.33 -8.21 -2.07
N LEU A 26 38.12 -7.37 -1.05
CA LEU A 26 36.86 -7.31 -0.31
C LEU A 26 35.71 -6.91 -1.26
N PHE A 27 35.91 -5.88 -2.08
CA PHE A 27 34.92 -5.43 -3.05
C PHE A 27 34.57 -6.51 -4.07
N LEU A 28 35.58 -7.22 -4.60
CA LEU A 28 35.37 -8.32 -5.54
C LEU A 28 34.66 -9.50 -4.89
N ALA A 29 35.01 -9.84 -3.65
CA ALA A 29 34.36 -10.90 -2.89
C ALA A 29 32.89 -10.56 -2.59
N VAL A 30 32.60 -9.33 -2.16
CA VAL A 30 31.24 -8.84 -1.91
C VAL A 30 30.44 -8.78 -3.22
N SER A 31 31.03 -8.27 -4.30
CA SER A 31 30.38 -8.18 -5.61
C SER A 31 30.06 -9.57 -6.15
N TYR A 32 31.00 -10.51 -6.07
CA TYR A 32 30.74 -11.91 -6.42
C TYR A 32 29.65 -12.51 -5.53
N TRP A 33 29.66 -12.23 -4.23
CA TRP A 33 28.63 -12.71 -3.31
C TRP A 33 27.24 -12.12 -3.59
N ILE A 34 27.14 -10.91 -4.14
CA ILE A 34 25.86 -10.29 -4.51
C ILE A 34 25.39 -10.79 -5.89
N LEU A 35 26.25 -10.80 -6.90
CA LEU A 35 25.88 -11.10 -8.29
C LEU A 35 25.88 -12.58 -8.66
N ALA A 36 26.58 -13.46 -7.92
CA ALA A 36 26.65 -14.88 -8.28
C ALA A 36 25.31 -15.62 -8.10
N PRO A 37 24.97 -16.59 -8.95
CA PRO A 37 23.73 -17.35 -8.86
C PRO A 37 23.62 -18.13 -7.53
N PRO A 38 22.39 -18.34 -7.00
CA PRO A 38 22.20 -18.93 -5.68
C PRO A 38 22.48 -20.43 -5.65
N THR A 39 23.72 -20.81 -5.32
CA THR A 39 24.12 -22.21 -5.07
C THR A 39 23.58 -22.75 -3.73
N ARG A 40 23.53 -24.08 -3.57
CA ARG A 40 23.05 -24.73 -2.33
C ARG A 40 23.83 -24.29 -1.09
N LEU A 41 25.15 -24.11 -1.22
CA LEU A 41 26.02 -23.63 -0.14
C LEU A 41 25.70 -22.17 0.22
N LYS A 42 25.53 -21.30 -0.78
CA LYS A 42 25.14 -19.91 -0.59
C LYS A 42 23.81 -19.80 0.15
N ARG A 43 22.80 -20.59 -0.23
CA ARG A 43 21.50 -20.64 0.48
C ARG A 43 21.61 -21.08 1.94
N ARG A 44 22.47 -22.05 2.24
CA ARG A 44 22.68 -22.55 3.62
C ARG A 44 23.37 -21.51 4.49
N ILE A 45 24.43 -20.87 3.96
CA ILE A 45 25.16 -19.79 4.65
C ILE A 45 24.26 -18.57 4.84
N THR A 46 23.51 -18.13 3.82
CA THR A 46 22.59 -17.00 3.97
C THR A 46 21.48 -17.28 4.98
N ARG A 47 21.01 -18.54 5.12
CA ARG A 47 19.96 -18.89 6.08
C ARG A 47 20.46 -18.88 7.53
N THR A 48 21.72 -19.25 7.77
CA THR A 48 22.32 -19.18 9.11
C THR A 48 22.79 -17.77 9.43
N SER A 49 23.42 -17.06 8.48
CA SER A 49 23.94 -15.71 8.68
C SER A 49 22.84 -14.65 8.73
N SER A 50 21.71 -14.84 8.03
CA SER A 50 20.57 -13.90 8.07
C SER A 50 19.99 -13.71 9.47
N ARG A 51 20.03 -14.73 10.34
CA ARG A 51 19.54 -14.61 11.72
C ARG A 51 20.46 -13.71 12.56
N LEU A 52 21.76 -13.88 12.40
CA LEU A 52 22.77 -13.08 13.10
C LEU A 52 22.78 -11.64 12.54
N TYR A 53 22.77 -11.50 11.21
CA TYR A 53 22.65 -10.22 10.53
C TYR A 53 21.36 -9.50 10.91
N ALA A 54 20.20 -10.17 10.93
CA ALA A 54 18.95 -9.55 11.36
C ALA A 54 19.00 -9.06 12.81
N LYS A 55 19.63 -9.82 13.71
CA LYS A 55 19.81 -9.45 15.12
C LYS A 55 20.78 -8.28 15.32
N VAL A 56 21.81 -8.15 14.47
CA VAL A 56 22.76 -7.02 14.51
C VAL A 56 22.19 -5.80 13.80
N ALA A 57 21.54 -6.00 12.65
CA ALA A 57 20.89 -4.94 11.87
C ALA A 57 19.70 -4.35 12.62
N SER A 58 19.01 -5.10 13.49
CA SER A 58 17.95 -4.56 14.33
C SER A 58 18.43 -3.55 15.40
N TRP A 59 19.74 -3.45 15.63
CA TRP A 59 20.33 -2.45 16.53
C TRP A 59 20.63 -1.13 15.82
N VAL A 60 20.62 -1.12 14.48
CA VAL A 60 20.80 0.08 13.69
C VAL A 60 19.40 0.62 13.37
N PRO A 61 19.00 1.80 13.89
CA PRO A 61 17.71 2.38 13.54
C PRO A 61 17.66 2.60 12.03
N VAL A 62 16.65 2.01 11.40
CA VAL A 62 16.43 2.19 9.96
C VAL A 62 16.14 3.67 9.71
N PRO A 63 16.88 4.35 8.81
CA PRO A 63 16.60 5.74 8.45
C PRO A 63 15.13 5.90 8.06
N ALA A 64 14.48 7.00 8.43
CA ALA A 64 13.04 7.21 8.18
C ALA A 64 12.62 6.94 6.73
N GLY A 65 13.50 7.21 5.74
CA GLY A 65 13.26 6.92 4.33
C GLY A 65 13.28 5.42 3.94
N LEU A 66 13.87 4.55 4.76
CA LEU A 66 13.96 3.10 4.58
C LEU A 66 13.05 2.32 5.54
N GLN A 67 12.39 3.00 6.49
CA GLN A 67 11.39 2.37 7.34
C GLN A 67 10.26 1.79 6.48
N ALA A 68 9.62 0.74 6.99
CA ALA A 68 8.38 0.27 6.39
C ALA A 68 7.41 1.47 6.35
N PRO A 69 6.95 1.89 5.16
CA PRO A 69 5.95 2.93 5.09
C PRO A 69 4.72 2.43 5.83
N ALA A 70 4.07 3.29 6.59
CA ALA A 70 2.77 2.93 7.11
C ALA A 70 1.83 2.67 5.94
N ASP A 71 1.02 1.62 6.05
CA ASP A 71 0.02 1.23 5.06
C ASP A 71 -0.90 2.42 4.70
N LEU A 72 -1.08 3.38 5.62
CA LEU A 72 -1.79 4.64 5.41
C LEU A 72 -1.25 5.47 4.22
N VAL A 73 0.07 5.65 4.10
CA VAL A 73 0.66 6.47 3.02
C VAL A 73 0.55 5.77 1.68
N ILE A 74 0.65 4.43 1.67
CA ILE A 74 0.45 3.61 0.47
C ILE A 74 -1.02 3.70 0.03
N ALA A 75 -1.95 3.61 0.97
CA ALA A 75 -3.38 3.76 0.70
C ALA A 75 -3.66 5.16 0.14
N ALA A 76 -3.24 6.22 0.82
CA ALA A 76 -3.42 7.61 0.38
C ALA A 76 -2.90 7.84 -1.05
N ARG A 77 -1.73 7.29 -1.37
CA ARG A 77 -1.18 7.35 -2.74
C ARG A 77 -2.01 6.57 -3.75
N SER A 78 -2.52 5.40 -3.38
CA SER A 78 -3.34 4.58 -4.27
C SER A 78 -4.65 5.30 -4.59
N PHE A 79 -5.27 5.95 -3.59
CA PHE A 79 -6.45 6.78 -3.78
C PHE A 79 -6.19 7.99 -4.69
N SER A 80 -5.13 8.77 -4.46
CA SER A 80 -4.81 9.96 -5.28
C SER A 80 -4.42 9.66 -6.73
N GLN A 81 -4.16 8.39 -7.06
CA GLN A 81 -3.82 7.97 -8.41
C GLN A 81 -4.96 7.23 -9.12
N TYR A 82 -6.10 7.05 -8.46
CA TYR A 82 -7.24 6.30 -8.98
C TYR A 82 -7.61 6.70 -10.41
N TYR A 83 -7.83 8.00 -10.64
CA TYR A 83 -8.20 8.52 -11.97
C TYR A 83 -7.22 8.07 -13.05
N SER A 84 -5.93 8.37 -12.88
CA SER A 84 -4.88 8.06 -13.85
C SER A 84 -4.78 6.56 -14.15
N VAL A 85 -4.93 5.71 -13.12
CA VAL A 85 -4.85 4.26 -13.26
C VAL A 85 -6.08 3.73 -14.00
N GLN A 86 -7.28 4.18 -13.65
CA GLN A 86 -8.50 3.74 -14.34
C GLN A 86 -8.54 4.21 -15.79
N GLN A 87 -8.13 5.46 -16.06
CA GLN A 87 -8.02 5.99 -17.43
C GLN A 87 -7.05 5.16 -18.28
N TYR A 88 -5.91 4.73 -17.72
CA TYR A 88 -5.00 3.81 -18.41
C TYR A 88 -5.69 2.49 -18.79
N TRP A 89 -6.48 1.90 -17.89
CA TRP A 89 -7.22 0.66 -18.18
C TRP A 89 -8.33 0.84 -19.22
N LEU A 90 -9.05 1.96 -19.18
CA LEU A 90 -10.09 2.30 -20.16
C LEU A 90 -9.48 2.57 -21.54
N GLY A 91 -8.40 3.34 -21.61
CA GLY A 91 -7.64 3.57 -22.84
C GLY A 91 -7.14 2.27 -23.48
N ARG A 92 -6.68 1.30 -22.68
CA ARG A 92 -6.33 -0.04 -23.17
C ARG A 92 -7.51 -0.78 -23.78
N LYS A 93 -8.70 -0.71 -23.16
CA LYS A 93 -9.92 -1.33 -23.70
C LYS A 93 -10.35 -0.69 -25.02
N ARG A 94 -10.23 0.64 -25.13
CA ARG A 94 -10.49 1.39 -26.36
C ARG A 94 -9.54 0.97 -27.48
N LEU A 95 -8.23 0.99 -27.23
CA LEU A 95 -7.22 0.53 -28.19
C LEU A 95 -7.41 -0.94 -28.58
N ALA A 96 -7.79 -1.80 -27.63
CA ALA A 96 -8.07 -3.20 -27.92
C ALA A 96 -9.27 -3.33 -28.87
N PHE A 97 -10.34 -2.56 -28.66
CA PHE A 97 -11.50 -2.55 -29.54
C PHE A 97 -11.17 -2.01 -30.94
N GLU A 98 -10.33 -1.00 -31.06
CA GLU A 98 -9.90 -0.47 -32.36
C GLU A 98 -9.05 -1.47 -33.16
N ARG A 99 -8.37 -2.39 -32.48
CA ARG A 99 -7.53 -3.42 -33.11
C ARG A 99 -8.28 -4.66 -33.59
N ILE A 100 -9.53 -4.88 -33.16
CA ILE A 100 -10.31 -6.05 -33.62
C ILE A 100 -10.80 -5.87 -35.05
N SER A 101 -11.22 -6.95 -35.70
CA SER A 101 -11.69 -6.90 -37.10
C SER A 101 -12.91 -5.98 -37.28
N THR A 102 -13.05 -5.35 -38.45
CA THR A 102 -14.19 -4.47 -38.78
C THR A 102 -15.54 -5.17 -38.57
N ARG A 103 -15.63 -6.49 -38.81
CA ARG A 103 -16.85 -7.27 -38.58
C ARG A 103 -17.23 -7.30 -37.10
N GLN A 104 -16.27 -7.46 -36.20
CA GLN A 104 -16.48 -7.45 -34.75
C GLN A 104 -16.72 -6.03 -34.23
N GLN A 105 -16.04 -5.03 -34.78
CA GLN A 105 -16.31 -3.63 -34.44
C GLN A 105 -17.77 -3.26 -34.74
N LYS A 106 -18.28 -3.63 -35.92
CA LYS A 106 -19.71 -3.43 -36.27
C LYS A 106 -20.66 -4.09 -35.26
N LEU A 107 -20.30 -5.24 -34.69
CA LEU A 107 -21.11 -5.87 -33.64
C LEU A 107 -21.07 -5.07 -32.35
N GLY A 108 -19.89 -4.59 -31.93
CA GLY A 108 -19.74 -3.73 -30.77
C GLY A 108 -20.50 -2.41 -30.92
N ASP A 109 -20.53 -1.84 -32.13
CA ASP A 109 -21.25 -0.60 -32.43
C ASP A 109 -22.76 -0.77 -32.32
N ARG A 110 -23.28 -1.95 -32.70
CA ARG A 110 -24.69 -2.29 -32.49
C ARG A 110 -25.07 -2.42 -31.01
N LEU A 111 -24.10 -2.65 -30.13
CA LEU A 111 -24.27 -2.76 -28.67
C LEU A 111 -23.88 -1.47 -27.94
N ASP A 112 -23.58 -0.39 -28.66
CA ASP A 112 -23.07 0.87 -28.11
C ASP A 112 -21.86 0.68 -27.16
N TRP A 113 -20.91 -0.17 -27.57
CA TRP A 113 -19.71 -0.42 -26.79
C TRP A 113 -18.88 0.85 -26.54
N ARG A 114 -18.83 1.75 -27.53
CA ARG A 114 -18.13 3.03 -27.40
C ARG A 114 -18.82 3.97 -26.41
N GLY A 115 -20.15 4.03 -26.42
CA GLY A 115 -20.92 4.78 -25.43
C GLY A 115 -20.73 4.23 -24.02
N THR A 116 -20.72 2.90 -23.87
CA THR A 116 -20.46 2.24 -22.57
C THR A 116 -19.07 2.60 -22.01
N LEU A 117 -18.04 2.66 -22.86
CA LEU A 117 -16.72 3.12 -22.45
C LEU A 117 -16.71 4.60 -22.07
N GLY A 118 -17.44 5.46 -22.78
CA GLY A 118 -17.60 6.87 -22.41
C GLY A 118 -18.27 7.04 -21.05
N GLN A 119 -19.38 6.35 -20.81
CA GLN A 119 -20.05 6.36 -19.50
C GLN A 119 -19.14 5.88 -18.36
N ALA A 120 -18.26 4.91 -18.64
CA ALA A 120 -17.27 4.46 -17.67
C ALA A 120 -16.18 5.50 -17.40
N GLU A 121 -15.75 6.26 -18.41
CA GLU A 121 -14.81 7.38 -18.28
C GLU A 121 -15.43 8.49 -17.42
N ASP A 122 -16.68 8.87 -17.69
CA ASP A 122 -17.43 9.87 -16.90
C ASP A 122 -17.59 9.42 -15.44
N ALA A 123 -17.94 8.15 -15.22
CA ALA A 123 -18.08 7.59 -13.87
C ALA A 123 -16.74 7.57 -13.11
N VAL A 124 -15.62 7.33 -13.80
CA VAL A 124 -14.27 7.38 -13.20
C VAL A 124 -13.92 8.81 -12.78
N GLU A 125 -14.31 9.82 -13.56
CA GLU A 125 -14.10 11.23 -13.22
C GLU A 125 -14.92 11.65 -11.98
N VAL A 126 -16.18 11.22 -11.88
CA VAL A 126 -16.98 11.49 -10.68
C VAL A 126 -16.39 10.78 -9.45
N ASN A 127 -16.00 9.51 -9.61
CA ASN A 127 -15.38 8.74 -8.53
C ASN A 127 -14.05 9.33 -8.07
N SER A 128 -13.28 9.97 -8.98
CA SER A 128 -11.99 10.52 -8.61
C SER A 128 -12.10 11.67 -7.62
N LEU A 129 -13.19 12.44 -7.67
CA LEU A 129 -13.44 13.49 -6.67
C LEU A 129 -13.43 12.91 -5.25
N VAL A 130 -14.14 11.80 -5.04
CA VAL A 130 -14.19 11.14 -3.73
C VAL A 130 -12.84 10.55 -3.35
N THR A 131 -12.13 9.90 -4.29
CA THR A 131 -10.84 9.30 -3.98
C THR A 131 -9.76 10.34 -3.69
N ASP A 132 -9.79 11.49 -4.36
CA ASP A 132 -8.83 12.57 -4.16
C ASP A 132 -9.05 13.25 -2.80
N GLU A 133 -10.31 13.47 -2.40
CA GLU A 133 -10.64 13.98 -1.06
C GLU A 133 -10.22 13.00 0.04
N LEU A 134 -10.50 11.69 -0.13
CA LEU A 134 -10.05 10.66 0.80
C LEU A 134 -8.52 10.62 0.91
N ALA A 135 -7.81 10.77 -0.21
CA ALA A 135 -6.36 10.84 -0.21
C ALA A 135 -5.85 12.08 0.52
N ALA A 136 -6.47 13.24 0.32
CA ALA A 136 -6.12 14.49 0.99
C ALA A 136 -6.28 14.36 2.52
N LEU A 137 -7.41 13.82 2.97
CA LEU A 137 -7.65 13.54 4.39
C LEU A 137 -6.63 12.55 4.96
N ALA A 138 -6.33 11.47 4.24
CA ALA A 138 -5.36 10.47 4.68
C ALA A 138 -3.93 11.04 4.77
N TYR A 139 -3.54 11.92 3.83
CA TYR A 139 -2.25 12.61 3.90
C TYR A 139 -2.17 13.62 5.05
N ASP A 140 -3.26 14.33 5.34
CA ASP A 140 -3.31 15.23 6.49
C ASP A 140 -3.20 14.44 7.81
N GLN A 141 -3.93 13.33 7.93
CA GLN A 141 -3.83 12.42 9.07
C GLN A 141 -2.40 11.87 9.22
N ALA A 142 -1.80 11.36 8.14
CA ALA A 142 -0.43 10.87 8.15
C ALA A 142 0.58 11.93 8.61
N ARG A 143 0.36 13.21 8.24
CA ARG A 143 1.19 14.33 8.67
C ARG A 143 1.05 14.59 10.17
N ARG A 144 -0.18 14.61 10.69
CA ARG A 144 -0.47 14.81 12.13
C ARG A 144 0.16 13.71 12.98
N ASP A 145 0.08 12.47 12.51
CA ASP A 145 0.61 11.30 13.20
C ASP A 145 2.13 11.13 13.05
N GLY A 146 2.80 12.03 12.31
CA GLY A 146 4.25 11.96 12.07
C GLY A 146 4.68 10.74 11.26
N VAL A 147 3.78 10.20 10.44
CA VAL A 147 4.01 8.98 9.66
C VAL A 147 5.04 9.25 8.55
N PRO A 148 6.16 8.51 8.50
CA PRO A 148 7.20 8.74 7.50
C PRO A 148 6.76 8.29 6.10
N VAL A 149 6.96 9.16 5.11
CA VAL A 149 6.80 8.84 3.69
C VAL A 149 8.07 8.12 3.19
N GLY A 150 8.12 6.81 3.40
CA GLY A 150 9.28 5.97 3.05
C GLY A 150 9.37 5.61 1.55
N LEU A 151 10.53 5.11 1.12
CA LEU A 151 10.82 4.71 -0.26
C LEU A 151 9.81 3.71 -0.83
N ARG A 152 9.35 2.75 -0.02
CA ARG A 152 8.35 1.76 -0.43
C ARG A 152 6.99 2.44 -0.73
N SER A 153 6.57 3.49 -0.03
CA SER A 153 5.34 4.22 -0.41
C SER A 153 5.42 4.91 -1.77
N ARG A 154 6.63 5.14 -2.30
CA ARG A 154 6.82 5.72 -3.64
C ARG A 154 6.61 4.71 -4.76
N PHE A 155 6.95 3.44 -4.51
CA PHE A 155 6.96 2.39 -5.53
C PHE A 155 5.80 1.40 -5.43
N TRP A 156 5.16 1.30 -4.26
CA TRP A 156 4.11 0.32 -4.00
C TRP A 156 2.73 0.99 -4.02
N ARG A 157 1.75 0.28 -4.59
CA ARG A 157 0.36 0.72 -4.77
C ARG A 157 -0.57 -0.47 -4.71
N GLU A 158 -1.82 -0.21 -4.32
CA GLU A 158 -2.87 -1.21 -4.16
C GLU A 158 -4.13 -0.81 -4.94
N ASP A 159 -3.98 -0.53 -6.23
CA ASP A 159 -5.04 0.03 -7.10
C ASP A 159 -6.37 -0.77 -7.04
N GLY A 160 -6.28 -2.10 -6.96
CA GLY A 160 -7.46 -2.97 -6.85
C GLY A 160 -8.25 -2.77 -5.56
N ARG A 161 -7.59 -2.42 -4.45
CA ARG A 161 -8.24 -2.18 -3.16
C ARG A 161 -9.02 -0.88 -3.14
N VAL A 162 -8.61 0.12 -3.93
CA VAL A 162 -9.36 1.37 -4.07
C VAL A 162 -10.72 1.08 -4.71
N VAL A 163 -10.74 0.28 -5.79
CA VAL A 163 -11.98 -0.14 -6.46
C VAL A 163 -12.87 -0.97 -5.53
N GLU A 164 -12.29 -1.89 -4.78
CA GLU A 164 -13.02 -2.67 -3.76
C GLU A 164 -13.62 -1.76 -2.67
N THR A 165 -12.87 -0.76 -2.21
CA THR A 165 -13.36 0.20 -1.21
C THR A 165 -14.54 1.02 -1.73
N LEU A 166 -14.49 1.48 -2.99
CA LEU A 166 -15.63 2.17 -3.61
C LEU A 166 -16.89 1.28 -3.67
N LYS A 167 -16.74 -0.02 -3.91
CA LYS A 167 -17.87 -0.96 -3.83
C LYS A 167 -18.39 -1.10 -2.40
N HIS A 168 -17.50 -1.13 -1.41
CA HIS A 168 -17.91 -1.13 -0.01
C HIS A 168 -18.71 0.12 0.35
N PHE A 169 -18.38 1.31 -0.18
CA PHE A 169 -19.18 2.52 0.02
C PHE A 169 -20.62 2.35 -0.48
N VAL A 170 -20.80 1.78 -1.67
CA VAL A 170 -22.14 1.51 -2.21
C VAL A 170 -22.89 0.52 -1.32
N ARG A 171 -22.25 -0.60 -0.97
CA ARG A 171 -22.84 -1.63 -0.12
C ARG A 171 -23.27 -1.09 1.25
N ASP A 172 -22.40 -0.33 1.90
CA ASP A 172 -22.58 0.05 3.31
C ASP A 172 -23.34 1.38 3.47
N TRP A 173 -23.20 2.32 2.54
CA TRP A 173 -23.67 3.70 2.72
C TRP A 173 -24.56 4.25 1.58
N SER A 174 -24.81 3.48 0.51
CA SER A 174 -25.81 3.85 -0.51
C SER A 174 -27.20 3.25 -0.21
N THR A 175 -28.23 3.85 -0.80
CA THR A 175 -29.57 3.24 -0.92
C THR A 175 -29.54 1.99 -1.78
N ASP A 176 -28.65 1.91 -2.78
CA ASP A 176 -28.58 0.76 -3.69
C ASP A 176 -28.09 -0.51 -2.99
N GLY A 177 -27.24 -0.37 -1.97
CA GLY A 177 -26.80 -1.48 -1.11
C GLY A 177 -27.84 -1.92 -0.08
N LYS A 178 -29.01 -1.24 0.02
CA LYS A 178 -30.01 -1.53 1.06
C LYS A 178 -30.56 -2.94 0.96
N SER A 179 -30.85 -3.43 -0.24
CA SER A 179 -31.38 -4.78 -0.45
C SER A 179 -30.45 -5.86 0.09
N GLU A 180 -29.13 -5.69 -0.08
CA GLU A 180 -28.12 -6.61 0.45
C GLU A 180 -28.05 -6.53 1.98
N ARG A 181 -28.07 -5.31 2.54
CA ARG A 181 -28.06 -5.11 4.00
C ARG A 181 -29.33 -5.65 4.67
N ASP A 182 -30.49 -5.48 4.06
CA ASP A 182 -31.78 -5.96 4.58
C ASP A 182 -31.84 -7.49 4.63
N VAL A 183 -31.04 -8.19 3.83
CA VAL A 183 -30.92 -9.65 3.91
C VAL A 183 -29.92 -10.08 4.99
N LEU A 184 -28.79 -9.35 5.11
CA LEU A 184 -27.67 -9.77 5.95
C LEU A 184 -27.77 -9.32 7.41
N PHE A 185 -28.27 -8.11 7.66
CA PHE A 185 -28.19 -7.50 8.99
C PHE A 185 -29.27 -7.96 9.96
N PRO A 186 -30.56 -8.09 9.56
CA PRO A 186 -31.62 -8.40 10.51
C PRO A 186 -31.38 -9.66 11.35
N PRO A 187 -30.92 -10.81 10.79
CA PRO A 187 -30.66 -11.99 11.61
C PRO A 187 -29.60 -11.75 12.70
N ILE A 188 -28.60 -10.91 12.43
CA ILE A 188 -27.55 -10.56 13.40
C ILE A 188 -28.12 -9.63 14.46
N LEU A 189 -28.85 -8.60 14.04
CA LEU A 189 -29.44 -7.60 14.92
C LEU A 189 -30.51 -8.20 15.85
N GLU A 190 -31.32 -9.13 15.36
CA GLU A 190 -32.33 -9.85 16.15
C GLU A 190 -31.69 -10.68 17.25
N VAL A 191 -30.67 -11.48 16.92
CA VAL A 191 -29.93 -12.28 17.92
C VAL A 191 -29.28 -11.39 18.97
N LEU A 192 -28.65 -10.29 18.56
CA LEU A 192 -28.08 -9.33 19.52
C LEU A 192 -29.17 -8.68 20.38
N GLY A 193 -30.32 -8.32 19.80
CA GLY A 193 -31.46 -7.79 20.55
C GLY A 193 -32.02 -8.77 21.59
N GLU A 194 -32.03 -10.07 21.29
CA GLU A 194 -32.43 -11.11 22.23
C GLU A 194 -31.42 -11.34 23.36
N GLU A 195 -30.13 -11.27 23.05
CA GLU A 195 -29.06 -11.41 24.05
C GLU A 195 -28.92 -10.18 24.96
N PHE A 196 -29.29 -9.00 24.45
CA PHE A 196 -29.22 -7.72 25.17
C PHE A 196 -30.60 -7.17 25.60
N ARG A 197 -31.57 -8.05 25.89
CA ARG A 197 -32.96 -7.69 26.27
C ARG A 197 -33.10 -6.66 27.39
N ARG A 198 -32.10 -6.49 28.27
CA ARG A 198 -32.10 -5.47 29.33
C ARG A 198 -31.19 -4.30 28.96
N PRO A 199 -31.69 -3.04 28.96
CA PRO A 199 -30.88 -1.86 28.65
C PRO A 199 -29.63 -1.70 29.52
N GLU A 200 -29.68 -2.19 30.75
CA GLU A 200 -28.58 -2.15 31.72
C GLU A 200 -27.45 -3.10 31.29
N GLU A 201 -27.78 -4.30 30.81
CA GLU A 201 -26.82 -5.29 30.28
C GLU A 201 -26.23 -4.84 28.93
N CYS A 202 -27.00 -4.07 28.15
CA CYS A 202 -26.62 -3.60 26.82
C CYS A 202 -25.47 -2.56 26.87
N ARG A 203 -25.43 -1.71 27.91
CA ARG A 203 -24.37 -0.70 28.09
C ARG A 203 -23.05 -1.30 28.60
N GLU A 204 -23.12 -2.41 29.32
CA GLU A 204 -21.94 -3.07 29.91
C GLU A 204 -21.25 -4.06 28.97
N ARG A 205 -21.92 -4.44 27.87
CA ARG A 205 -21.38 -5.42 26.91
C ARG A 205 -20.84 -4.74 25.66
N THR A 206 -19.73 -5.29 25.16
CA THR A 206 -19.04 -4.82 23.97
C THR A 206 -19.15 -5.89 22.88
N VAL A 207 -19.65 -5.49 21.70
CA VAL A 207 -19.71 -6.34 20.51
C VAL A 207 -18.50 -6.05 19.62
N LEU A 208 -17.65 -7.06 19.44
CA LEU A 208 -16.51 -6.99 18.53
C LEU A 208 -16.93 -7.44 17.12
N LEU A 209 -16.64 -6.62 16.11
CA LEU A 209 -16.95 -6.92 14.71
C LEU A 209 -15.67 -7.07 13.88
N PRO A 210 -15.11 -8.28 13.74
CA PRO A 210 -13.91 -8.49 12.94
C PRO A 210 -14.21 -8.21 11.46
N GLY A 211 -13.35 -7.45 10.80
CA GLY A 211 -13.48 -7.16 9.38
C GLY A 211 -14.75 -6.38 9.02
N CYS A 212 -15.14 -5.40 9.85
CA CYS A 212 -16.38 -4.64 9.69
C CYS A 212 -16.48 -3.76 8.43
N GLY A 213 -15.45 -3.75 7.57
CA GLY A 213 -15.43 -2.95 6.34
C GLY A 213 -15.47 -1.46 6.66
N LEU A 214 -16.50 -0.76 6.17
CA LEU A 214 -16.74 0.65 6.47
C LEU A 214 -17.59 0.86 7.73
N GLY A 215 -17.85 -0.19 8.51
CA GLY A 215 -18.45 -0.10 9.84
C GLY A 215 -19.97 0.10 9.85
N ARG A 216 -20.68 -0.13 8.75
CA ARG A 216 -22.14 0.06 8.73
C ARG A 216 -22.89 -0.86 9.71
N LEU A 217 -22.54 -2.14 9.80
CA LEU A 217 -23.15 -3.04 10.78
C LEU A 217 -22.86 -2.59 12.23
N ALA A 218 -21.62 -2.12 12.47
CA ALA A 218 -21.24 -1.56 13.77
C ALA A 218 -22.11 -0.36 14.14
N TYR A 219 -22.38 0.52 13.17
CA TYR A 219 -23.27 1.65 13.32
C TYR A 219 -24.71 1.22 13.65
N GLU A 220 -25.27 0.25 12.94
CA GLU A 220 -26.64 -0.25 13.22
C GLU A 220 -26.74 -0.86 14.63
N ILE A 221 -25.74 -1.64 15.06
CA ILE A 221 -25.66 -2.21 16.42
C ILE A 221 -25.58 -1.08 17.46
N ALA A 222 -24.77 -0.06 17.20
CA ALA A 222 -24.66 1.11 18.08
C ALA A 222 -25.99 1.89 18.18
N CYS A 223 -26.75 2.01 17.08
CA CYS A 223 -28.06 2.64 17.07
C CYS A 223 -29.11 1.88 17.90
N GLN A 224 -28.95 0.57 18.11
CA GLN A 224 -29.79 -0.22 19.01
C GLN A 224 -29.41 -0.09 20.49
N GLY A 225 -28.36 0.69 20.81
CA GLY A 225 -27.94 1.01 22.18
C GLY A 225 -26.79 0.15 22.72
N ALA A 226 -26.27 -0.79 21.94
CA ALA A 226 -25.10 -1.59 22.31
C ALA A 226 -23.78 -0.86 22.00
N ARG A 227 -22.70 -1.19 22.71
CA ARG A 227 -21.35 -0.67 22.37
C ARG A 227 -20.70 -1.57 21.32
N ALA A 228 -20.46 -1.05 20.12
CA ALA A 228 -19.67 -1.72 19.08
C ALA A 228 -18.20 -1.25 19.14
N ALA A 229 -17.26 -2.18 19.08
CA ALA A 229 -15.81 -1.92 19.10
C ALA A 229 -15.08 -2.66 17.96
#